data_AF-W7AV24-F1
#
_entry.id   AF-W7AV24-F1
#
_cell.length_a   1.000
_cell.length_b   1.000
_cell.length_c   1.000
_cell.angle_alpha   90.00
_cell.angle_beta   90.00
_cell.angle_gamma   90.00
#
_symmetry.space_group_name_H-M   'P 1'
#
loop_
_entity.id
_entity.type
_entity.pdbx_description
1 polymer ?
#
loop_
_entity_poly.entity_id
_entity_poly.type
_entity_poly.pdbx_seq_one_letter_code
_entity_poly.pdbx_strand_id
1 'polypeptide(L)'
;MLHGKHFQNGSKTLVIVFQNAAKPLNEAIPAIFNNKCDQKQVAEMHERYTWIKFAERVKEADYLFIKDHFSSVYGWYFIDSGTFIYEQLNTELTAFIKSHGYQKVIAFGSSKGGTGALLYGLINPLITHVFSLVPQIHVADFINTLCPDEKRLFFADNTAFEEQVNQIFLFASVI
;
A
#
# COMPACT_ATOMS: atom_id res chain seq x y z
N MET A 1 -12.57 0.90 1.76
CA MET A 1 -11.14 1.08 2.08
C MET A 1 -10.31 1.20 0.80
N LEU A 2 -10.59 0.40 -0.21
CA LEU A 2 -9.97 0.47 -1.52
C LEU A 2 -10.25 1.82 -2.18
N HIS A 3 -9.23 2.66 -2.21
CA HIS A 3 -9.23 3.94 -2.90
C HIS A 3 -8.12 3.93 -3.95
N GLY A 4 -8.43 4.43 -5.14
CA GLY A 4 -7.47 4.37 -6.23
C GLY A 4 -8.02 4.88 -7.54
N LYS A 5 -7.14 4.90 -8.54
CA LYS A 5 -7.51 5.24 -9.91
C LYS A 5 -7.48 3.96 -10.75
N HIS A 6 -8.62 3.62 -11.34
CA HIS A 6 -8.75 2.52 -12.27
C HIS A 6 -8.63 3.05 -13.70
N PHE A 7 -7.71 2.50 -14.47
CA PHE A 7 -7.48 2.82 -15.86
C PHE A 7 -7.86 1.60 -16.71
N GLN A 8 -8.90 1.77 -17.53
CA GLN A 8 -9.50 0.68 -18.29
C GLN A 8 -9.08 0.78 -19.75
N ASN A 9 -8.30 -0.20 -20.21
CA ASN A 9 -7.93 -0.40 -21.60
C ASN A 9 -8.74 -1.53 -22.26
N GLY A 10 -9.63 -2.18 -21.50
CA GLY A 10 -10.47 -3.29 -21.99
C GLY A 10 -9.78 -4.65 -21.94
N SER A 11 -8.68 -4.76 -21.18
CA SER A 11 -7.92 -6.00 -21.08
C SER A 11 -8.50 -6.96 -20.04
N LYS A 12 -8.28 -8.27 -20.23
CA LYS A 12 -8.50 -9.29 -19.19
C LYS A 12 -7.33 -9.43 -18.22
N THR A 13 -6.27 -8.65 -18.42
CA THR A 13 -5.14 -8.52 -17.50
C THR A 13 -5.30 -7.25 -16.67
N LEU A 14 -5.16 -7.38 -15.35
CA LEU A 14 -5.07 -6.27 -14.41
C LEU A 14 -3.65 -6.16 -13.85
N VAL A 15 -3.09 -4.96 -13.83
CA VAL A 15 -1.92 -4.61 -13.03
C VAL A 15 -2.36 -3.77 -11.83
N ILE A 16 -2.23 -4.33 -10.63
CA ILE A 16 -2.45 -3.63 -9.38
C ILE A 16 -1.14 -2.95 -9.00
N VAL A 17 -1.15 -1.62 -8.97
CA VAL A 17 0.01 -0.80 -8.66
C VAL A 17 -0.11 -0.27 -7.23
N PHE A 18 0.72 -0.81 -6.35
CA PHE A 18 0.97 -0.28 -5.02
C PHE A 18 1.99 0.87 -5.13
N GLN A 19 1.53 2.08 -4.86
CA GLN A 19 2.33 3.29 -4.93
C GLN A 19 3.45 3.33 -3.88
N ASN A 20 4.53 4.02 -4.21
CA ASN A 20 5.55 4.37 -3.22
C ASN A 20 5.07 5.51 -2.31
N ALA A 21 5.75 5.71 -1.18
CA ALA A 21 5.58 6.92 -0.40
C ALA A 21 6.24 8.07 -1.18
N ALA A 22 5.49 9.12 -1.46
CA ALA A 22 6.05 10.29 -2.10
C ALA A 22 6.95 11.04 -1.09
N LYS A 23 8.13 11.51 -1.53
CA LYS A 23 9.06 12.31 -0.70
C LYS A 23 8.36 13.43 0.11
N PRO A 24 7.41 14.22 -0.47
CA PRO A 24 6.70 15.25 0.28
C PRO A 24 5.94 14.72 1.50
N LEU A 25 5.40 13.50 1.42
CA LEU A 25 4.65 12.91 2.52
C LEU A 25 5.57 12.50 3.68
N ASN A 26 6.78 11.99 3.38
CA ASN A 26 7.78 11.71 4.40
C ASN A 26 8.25 13.00 5.10
N GLU A 27 8.45 14.08 4.34
CA GLU A 27 8.85 15.38 4.88
C GLU A 27 7.73 16.03 5.72
N ALA A 28 6.47 15.68 5.48
CA ALA A 28 5.33 16.20 6.21
C ALA A 28 5.04 15.48 7.55
N ILE A 29 5.65 14.32 7.81
CA ILE A 29 5.38 13.50 9.02
C ILE A 29 5.46 14.31 10.32
N PRO A 30 6.51 15.13 10.58
CA PRO A 30 6.58 15.92 11.81
C PRO A 30 5.46 16.97 11.90
N ALA A 31 5.06 17.57 10.78
CA ALA A 31 3.98 18.54 10.75
C ALA A 31 2.61 17.88 11.01
N ILE A 32 2.38 16.69 10.46
CA ILE A 32 1.18 15.89 10.71
C ILE A 32 1.10 15.51 12.19
N PHE A 33 2.20 15.01 12.78
CA PHE A 33 2.28 14.65 14.19
C PHE A 33 1.91 15.80 15.14
N ASN A 34 2.34 17.01 14.79
CA ASN A 34 2.13 18.22 15.56
C ASN A 34 0.81 18.95 15.22
N ASN A 35 -0.08 18.33 14.44
CA ASN A 35 -1.35 18.91 13.97
C ASN A 35 -1.17 20.25 13.20
N LYS A 36 -0.04 20.41 12.50
CA LYS A 36 0.27 21.57 11.65
C LYS A 36 0.02 21.31 10.16
N CYS A 37 -0.41 20.11 9.81
CA CYS A 37 -0.80 19.67 8.48
C CYS A 37 -2.15 18.97 8.59
N ASP A 38 -3.16 19.45 7.89
CA ASP A 38 -4.50 18.86 7.93
C ASP A 38 -4.63 17.66 6.98
N GLN A 39 -5.69 16.87 7.16
CA GLN A 39 -5.90 15.65 6.35
C GLN A 39 -6.21 15.93 4.88
N LYS A 40 -6.64 17.14 4.52
CA LYS A 40 -6.84 17.52 3.12
C LYS A 40 -5.48 17.69 2.44
N GLN A 41 -4.54 18.37 3.09
CA GLN A 41 -3.16 18.51 2.62
C GLN A 41 -2.48 17.15 2.51
N VAL A 42 -2.69 16.25 3.47
CA VAL A 42 -2.19 14.87 3.40
C VAL A 42 -2.76 14.13 2.19
N ALA A 43 -4.08 14.21 1.96
CA ALA A 43 -4.74 13.58 0.82
C ALA A 43 -4.18 14.04 -0.52
N GLU A 44 -3.89 15.34 -0.66
CA GLU A 44 -3.28 15.93 -1.87
C GLU A 44 -1.89 15.33 -2.15
N MET A 45 -1.10 15.03 -1.11
CA MET A 45 0.22 14.38 -1.26
C MET A 45 0.11 12.93 -1.77
N HIS A 46 -1.02 12.26 -1.53
CA HIS A 46 -1.33 10.90 -2.00
C HIS A 46 -1.84 10.83 -3.43
N GLU A 47 -2.14 11.96 -4.08
CA GLU A 47 -2.71 11.96 -5.44
C GLU A 47 -1.66 11.76 -6.55
N ARG A 48 -0.37 11.77 -6.19
CA ARG A 48 0.73 11.57 -7.14
C ARG A 48 0.92 10.10 -7.45
N TYR A 49 0.52 9.70 -8.65
CA TYR A 49 0.70 8.34 -9.16
C TYR A 49 2.03 8.19 -9.90
N THR A 50 3.06 7.70 -9.20
CA THR A 50 4.46 7.63 -9.67
C THR A 50 4.63 6.76 -10.92
N TRP A 51 3.69 5.84 -11.16
CA TRP A 51 3.72 4.87 -12.26
C TRP A 51 2.64 5.10 -13.34
N ILE A 52 1.93 6.23 -13.32
CA ILE A 52 0.78 6.44 -14.21
C ILE A 52 1.15 6.37 -15.70
N LYS A 53 2.38 6.79 -16.06
CA LYS A 53 2.88 6.71 -17.43
C LYS A 53 2.98 5.28 -17.97
N PHE A 54 3.02 4.25 -17.11
CA PHE A 54 2.94 2.86 -17.58
C PHE A 54 1.56 2.57 -18.17
N ALA A 55 0.48 2.97 -17.50
CA ALA A 55 -0.88 2.81 -18.02
C ALA A 55 -1.16 3.61 -19.30
N GLU A 56 -0.42 4.71 -19.48
CA GLU A 56 -0.49 5.51 -20.71
C GLU A 56 0.22 4.83 -21.89
N ARG A 57 1.31 4.08 -21.64
CA ARG A 57 2.19 3.52 -22.68
C ARG A 57 1.96 2.05 -22.99
N VAL A 58 1.50 1.28 -22.01
CA VAL A 58 1.24 -0.16 -22.14
C VAL A 58 -0.28 -0.34 -22.01
N LYS A 59 -0.92 -0.75 -23.11
CA LYS A 59 -2.38 -0.81 -23.25
C LYS A 59 -2.93 -2.23 -23.16
N GLU A 60 -2.04 -3.20 -23.07
CA GLU A 60 -2.31 -4.63 -23.00
C GLU A 60 -2.87 -5.06 -21.63
N ALA A 61 -2.94 -4.16 -20.65
CA ALA A 61 -3.52 -4.38 -19.33
C ALA A 61 -4.39 -3.21 -18.89
N ASP A 62 -5.36 -3.49 -18.02
CA ASP A 62 -5.98 -2.49 -17.17
C ASP A 62 -5.09 -2.24 -15.94
N TYR A 63 -5.22 -1.08 -15.31
CA TYR A 63 -4.38 -0.70 -14.17
C TYR A 63 -5.23 -0.21 -13.00
N LEU A 64 -4.97 -0.72 -11.79
CA LEU A 64 -5.54 -0.18 -10.56
C LEU A 64 -4.42 0.42 -9.72
N PHE A 65 -4.39 1.74 -9.61
CA PHE A 65 -3.42 2.47 -8.79
C PHE A 65 -3.98 2.71 -7.39
N ILE A 66 -3.51 1.96 -6.40
CA ILE A 66 -4.01 2.02 -5.01
C ILE A 66 -3.36 3.19 -4.25
N LYS A 67 -4.19 4.06 -3.67
CA LYS A 67 -3.75 5.10 -2.71
C LYS A 67 -3.53 4.44 -1.34
N ASP A 68 -2.48 4.85 -0.61
CA ASP A 68 -2.17 4.34 0.73
C ASP A 68 -2.57 5.35 1.82
N HIS A 69 -3.73 5.98 1.64
CA HIS A 69 -4.26 6.97 2.58
C HIS A 69 -5.33 6.32 3.46
N PHE A 70 -4.91 5.32 4.24
CA PHE A 70 -5.77 4.66 5.22
C PHE A 70 -5.65 5.32 6.60
N SER A 71 -4.43 5.78 6.93
CA SER A 71 -4.10 6.42 8.19
C SER A 71 -3.89 7.93 8.06
N SER A 72 -3.61 8.59 9.19
CA SER A 72 -3.27 10.01 9.24
C SER A 72 -2.05 10.41 8.39
N VAL A 73 -1.18 9.45 8.07
CA VAL A 73 0.03 9.60 7.23
C VAL A 73 -0.07 8.67 6.01
N TYR A 74 0.24 7.39 6.19
CA TYR A 74 0.02 6.30 5.25
C TYR A 74 0.14 4.95 5.95
N GLY A 75 -0.46 3.92 5.38
CA GLY A 75 -0.69 2.65 6.07
C GLY A 75 0.19 1.49 5.62
N TRP A 76 1.18 1.71 4.75
CA TRP A 76 1.97 0.66 4.12
C TRP A 76 1.13 -0.43 3.43
N TYR A 77 -0.14 -0.14 3.13
CA TYR A 77 -1.16 -1.09 2.66
C TYR A 77 -1.64 -2.15 3.66
N PHE A 78 -1.20 -2.15 4.91
CA PHE A 78 -1.61 -3.18 5.87
C PHE A 78 -1.84 -2.70 7.30
N ILE A 79 -1.48 -1.46 7.63
CA ILE A 79 -1.70 -0.86 8.94
C ILE A 79 -2.54 0.42 8.87
N ASP A 80 -3.30 0.67 9.93
CA ASP A 80 -3.90 1.96 10.21
C ASP A 80 -3.84 2.21 11.72
N SER A 81 -2.96 3.13 12.13
CA SER A 81 -2.83 3.63 13.51
C SER A 81 -3.00 2.56 14.60
N GLY A 82 -2.13 1.54 14.62
CA GLY A 82 -2.16 0.47 15.63
C GLY A 82 -3.07 -0.73 15.30
N THR A 83 -3.69 -0.75 14.11
CA THR A 83 -4.59 -1.82 13.68
C THR A 83 -4.16 -2.39 12.33
N PHE A 84 -4.30 -3.71 12.13
CA PHE A 84 -4.14 -4.32 10.81
C PHE A 84 -5.39 -4.12 9.96
N ILE A 85 -5.20 -3.70 8.70
CA ILE A 85 -6.27 -3.47 7.74
C ILE A 85 -6.16 -4.37 6.50
N TYR A 86 -5.13 -5.21 6.42
CA TYR A 86 -4.83 -5.94 5.19
C TYR A 86 -5.92 -6.93 4.80
N GLU A 87 -6.60 -7.55 5.76
CA GLU A 87 -7.68 -8.51 5.50
C GLU A 87 -8.88 -7.84 4.83
N GLN A 88 -9.27 -6.65 5.32
CA GLN A 88 -10.34 -5.87 4.73
C GLN A 88 -9.96 -5.42 3.32
N LEU A 89 -8.76 -4.85 3.15
CA LEU A 89 -8.29 -4.43 1.82
C LEU A 89 -8.15 -5.63 0.86
N ASN A 90 -7.75 -6.81 1.34
CA ASN A 90 -7.67 -8.03 0.54
C ASN A 90 -9.05 -8.49 0.08
N THR A 91 -10.04 -8.41 0.97
CA THR A 91 -11.44 -8.74 0.63
C THR A 91 -11.98 -7.80 -0.44
N GLU A 92 -11.75 -6.49 -0.28
CA GLU A 92 -12.19 -5.48 -1.25
C GLU A 92 -11.48 -5.63 -2.62
N LEU A 93 -10.17 -5.92 -2.63
CA LEU A 93 -9.42 -6.21 -3.86
C LEU A 93 -9.94 -7.48 -4.54
N THR A 94 -10.20 -8.55 -3.78
CA THR A 94 -10.75 -9.80 -4.30
C THR A 94 -12.11 -9.57 -4.95
N ALA A 95 -12.99 -8.80 -4.31
CA ALA A 95 -14.29 -8.44 -4.87
C ALA A 95 -14.15 -7.62 -6.16
N PHE A 96 -13.25 -6.62 -6.16
CA PHE A 96 -12.96 -5.79 -7.34
C PHE A 96 -12.46 -6.64 -8.53
N ILE A 97 -11.51 -7.55 -8.30
CA ILE A 97 -10.96 -8.41 -9.35
C ILE A 97 -12.06 -9.28 -9.97
N LYS A 98 -12.89 -9.89 -9.12
CA LYS A 98 -14.00 -10.77 -9.55
C LYS A 98 -15.05 -9.99 -10.34
N SER A 99 -15.47 -8.82 -9.87
CA SER A 99 -16.54 -8.03 -10.51
C SER A 99 -16.18 -7.57 -11.92
N HIS A 100 -14.89 -7.37 -12.20
CA HIS A 100 -14.40 -6.99 -13.53
C HIS A 100 -14.01 -8.19 -14.40
N GLY A 101 -14.03 -9.41 -13.85
CA GLY A 101 -13.72 -10.64 -14.58
C GLY A 101 -12.30 -10.68 -15.13
N TYR A 102 -11.32 -10.18 -14.36
CA TYR A 102 -9.90 -10.30 -14.71
C TYR A 102 -9.42 -11.75 -14.58
N GLN A 103 -8.62 -12.18 -15.55
CA GLN A 103 -8.10 -13.54 -15.63
C GLN A 103 -6.62 -13.62 -15.24
N LYS A 104 -5.88 -12.55 -15.50
CA LYS A 104 -4.49 -12.39 -15.08
C LYS A 104 -4.39 -11.16 -14.20
N VAL A 105 -3.84 -11.30 -13.00
CA VAL A 105 -3.69 -10.19 -12.06
C VAL A 105 -2.25 -10.13 -11.61
N ILE A 106 -1.64 -8.96 -11.79
CA ILE A 106 -0.23 -8.71 -11.51
C ILE A 106 -0.15 -7.69 -10.37
N ALA A 107 0.43 -8.08 -9.24
CA ALA A 107 0.80 -7.13 -8.19
C ALA A 107 2.15 -6.48 -8.54
N PHE A 108 2.22 -5.15 -8.49
CA PHE A 108 3.43 -4.39 -8.81
C PHE A 108 3.66 -3.27 -7.79
N GLY A 109 4.93 -3.07 -7.41
CA GLY A 109 5.34 -1.90 -6.67
C GLY A 109 6.84 -1.90 -6.34
N SER A 110 7.32 -0.75 -5.83
CA SER A 110 8.72 -0.59 -5.40
C SER A 110 8.82 0.06 -4.01
N SER A 111 9.83 -0.34 -3.22
CA SER A 111 10.01 0.11 -1.83
C SER A 111 8.75 -0.20 -1.01
N LYS A 112 8.10 0.79 -0.39
CA LYS A 112 6.78 0.63 0.25
C LYS A 112 5.75 -0.07 -0.65
N GLY A 113 5.71 0.31 -1.92
CA GLY A 113 4.84 -0.34 -2.90
C GLY A 113 5.22 -1.80 -3.15
N GLY A 114 6.52 -2.11 -3.09
CA GLY A 114 7.04 -3.46 -3.20
C GLY A 114 6.58 -4.33 -2.03
N THR A 115 6.59 -3.79 -0.81
CA THR A 115 6.03 -4.43 0.38
C THR A 115 4.55 -4.77 0.19
N GLY A 116 3.74 -3.82 -0.29
CA GLY A 116 2.33 -4.08 -0.62
C GLY A 116 2.17 -5.15 -1.70
N ALA A 117 2.90 -5.05 -2.81
CA ALA A 117 2.84 -6.03 -3.88
C ALA A 117 3.22 -7.44 -3.43
N LEU A 118 4.23 -7.56 -2.57
CA LEU A 118 4.64 -8.84 -1.99
C LEU A 118 3.57 -9.41 -1.07
N LEU A 119 3.08 -8.61 -0.10
CA LEU A 119 2.08 -9.05 0.87
C LEU A 119 0.81 -9.55 0.17
N TYR A 120 0.24 -8.74 -0.72
CA TYR A 120 -0.98 -9.11 -1.43
C TYR A 120 -0.76 -10.27 -2.40
N GLY A 121 0.45 -10.41 -2.95
CA GLY A 121 0.82 -11.58 -3.74
C GLY A 121 0.80 -12.89 -2.95
N LEU A 122 1.05 -12.84 -1.63
CA LEU A 122 0.96 -14.01 -0.75
C LEU A 122 -0.49 -14.31 -0.35
N ILE A 123 -1.26 -13.27 0.02
CA ILE A 123 -2.57 -13.46 0.68
C ILE A 123 -3.78 -13.40 -0.27
N ASN A 124 -3.63 -12.88 -1.49
CA ASN A 124 -4.74 -12.75 -2.42
C ASN A 124 -4.74 -13.93 -3.43
N PRO A 125 -5.74 -14.82 -3.38
CA PRO A 125 -5.76 -16.02 -4.22
C PRO A 125 -5.97 -15.74 -5.71
N LEU A 126 -6.30 -14.50 -6.10
CA LEU A 126 -6.51 -14.12 -7.49
C LEU A 126 -5.31 -13.43 -8.12
N ILE A 127 -4.29 -13.07 -7.33
CA ILE A 127 -3.05 -12.50 -7.83
C ILE A 127 -2.20 -13.63 -8.39
N THR A 128 -1.94 -13.59 -9.70
CA THR A 128 -1.23 -14.66 -10.41
C THR A 128 0.24 -14.39 -10.58
N HIS A 129 0.67 -13.12 -10.52
CA HIS A 129 2.06 -12.72 -10.69
C HIS A 129 2.41 -11.57 -9.73
N VAL A 130 3.67 -11.54 -9.28
CA VAL A 130 4.18 -10.51 -8.37
C VAL A 130 5.47 -9.92 -8.94
N PHE A 131 5.52 -8.60 -9.08
CA PHE A 131 6.72 -7.83 -9.35
C PHE A 131 6.96 -6.87 -8.19
N SER A 132 7.68 -7.36 -7.18
CA SER A 132 8.06 -6.59 -6.00
C SER A 132 9.50 -6.13 -6.10
N LEU A 133 9.72 -4.82 -6.20
CA LEU A 133 11.06 -4.23 -6.33
C LEU A 133 11.52 -3.67 -4.99
N VAL A 134 12.62 -4.20 -4.45
CA VAL A 134 13.24 -3.75 -3.18
C VAL A 134 12.24 -3.55 -2.02
N PRO A 135 11.41 -4.56 -1.69
CA PRO A 135 10.46 -4.45 -0.59
C PRO A 135 11.16 -4.28 0.76
N GLN A 136 10.57 -3.50 1.67
CA GLN A 136 10.93 -3.58 3.08
C GLN A 136 10.20 -4.76 3.72
N ILE A 137 10.96 -5.67 4.31
CA ILE A 137 10.44 -6.84 5.03
C ILE A 137 10.12 -6.46 6.48
N HIS A 138 11.06 -5.78 7.16
CA HIS A 138 10.87 -5.25 8.52
C HIS A 138 10.41 -3.80 8.44
N VAL A 139 9.09 -3.62 8.30
CA VAL A 139 8.47 -2.30 8.08
C VAL A 139 8.56 -1.41 9.30
N ALA A 140 8.37 -1.94 10.51
CA ALA A 140 8.44 -1.15 11.73
C ALA A 140 9.86 -0.64 11.99
N ASP A 141 10.89 -1.46 11.74
CA ASP A 141 12.30 -1.03 11.84
C ASP A 141 12.61 0.13 10.88
N PHE A 142 12.07 0.05 9.66
CA PHE A 142 12.20 1.12 8.69
C PHE A 142 11.51 2.41 9.16
N ILE A 143 10.27 2.32 9.66
CA ILE A 143 9.53 3.47 10.22
C ILE A 143 10.30 4.09 11.39
N ASN A 144 10.81 3.27 12.30
CA ASN A 144 11.59 3.71 13.46
C ASN A 144 12.89 4.42 13.06
N THR A 145 13.49 4.04 11.93
CA THR A 145 14.66 4.74 11.38
C THR A 145 14.26 6.04 10.69
N LEU A 146 13.12 6.06 10.00
CA LEU A 146 12.65 7.20 9.21
C LEU A 146 12.12 8.34 10.08
N CYS A 147 11.31 8.01 11.08
CA CYS A 147 10.58 8.98 11.93
C CYS A 147 10.44 8.43 13.37
N PRO A 148 11.55 8.36 14.13
CA PRO A 148 11.58 7.77 15.47
C PRO A 148 10.63 8.46 16.46
N ASP A 149 10.46 9.78 16.34
CA ASP A 149 9.66 10.58 17.27
C ASP A 149 8.16 10.54 16.93
N GLU A 150 7.80 10.20 15.69
CA GLU A 150 6.43 10.21 15.18
C GLU A 150 5.80 8.83 15.01
N LYS A 151 6.49 7.76 15.41
CA LYS A 151 6.05 6.38 15.18
C LYS A 151 4.65 6.05 15.75
N ARG A 152 4.17 6.80 16.74
CA ARG A 152 2.79 6.67 17.26
C ARG A 152 1.72 6.86 16.18
N LEU A 153 2.01 7.61 15.11
CA LEU A 153 1.10 7.77 13.96
C LEU A 153 0.81 6.46 13.24
N PHE A 154 1.72 5.48 13.37
CA PHE A 154 1.62 4.17 12.74
C PHE A 154 1.20 3.09 13.74
N PHE A 155 1.72 3.13 14.97
CA PHE A 155 1.58 2.04 15.94
C PHE A 155 0.68 2.35 17.14
N ALA A 156 0.18 3.58 17.30
CA ALA A 156 -0.65 4.01 18.43
C ALA A 156 -0.06 3.64 19.81
N ASP A 157 1.26 3.82 19.97
CA ASP A 157 2.03 3.49 21.18
C ASP A 157 1.93 2.01 21.63
N ASN A 158 1.56 1.11 20.71
CA ASN A 158 1.44 -0.32 20.97
C ASN A 158 2.69 -1.08 20.49
N THR A 159 3.62 -1.35 21.41
CA THR A 159 4.86 -2.10 21.10
C THR A 159 4.61 -3.53 20.62
N ALA A 160 3.55 -4.19 21.11
CA ALA A 160 3.22 -5.54 20.66
C ALA A 160 2.76 -5.53 19.19
N PHE A 161 1.97 -4.53 18.80
CA PHE A 161 1.58 -4.33 17.40
C PHE A 161 2.78 -3.94 16.52
N GLU A 162 3.66 -3.07 17.02
CA GLU A 162 4.92 -2.71 16.33
C GLU A 162 5.76 -3.96 15.97
N GLU A 163 5.89 -4.91 16.91
CA GLU A 163 6.57 -6.18 16.64
C GLU A 163 5.81 -7.03 15.60
N GLN A 164 4.48 -7.13 15.73
CA GLN A 164 3.67 -7.87 14.75
C GLN A 164 3.83 -7.31 13.33
N VAL A 165 3.94 -5.99 13.18
CA VAL A 165 4.19 -5.33 11.88
C VAL A 165 5.50 -5.80 11.25
N ASN A 166 6.56 -5.97 12.04
CA ASN A 166 7.86 -6.47 11.57
C ASN A 166 7.85 -7.95 11.20
N GLN A 167 6.94 -8.72 11.79
CA GLN A 167 6.82 -10.16 11.59
C GLN A 167 5.78 -10.54 10.53
N ILE A 168 5.14 -9.57 9.87
CA ILE A 168 4.00 -9.84 8.96
C ILE A 168 4.30 -10.87 7.86
N PHE A 169 5.53 -10.89 7.32
CA PHE A 169 5.96 -11.86 6.30
C PHE A 169 6.45 -13.20 6.84
N LEU A 170 6.58 -13.32 8.17
CA LEU A 170 7.15 -14.49 8.85
C LEU A 170 6.08 -15.27 9.63
N PHE A 171 4.84 -14.78 9.70
CA PHE A 171 3.73 -15.51 10.29
C PHE A 171 3.20 -16.62 9.37
N ALA A 172 3.00 -17.81 9.94
CA ALA A 172 2.42 -18.96 9.23
C ALA A 172 0.95 -18.77 8.81
N SER A 173 0.26 -17.72 9.25
CA SER A 173 -1.11 -17.39 8.81
C SER A 173 -1.14 -16.52 7.56
N VAL A 174 0.02 -16.00 7.11
CA VAL A 174 0.17 -15.17 5.90
C VAL A 174 0.76 -15.99 4.73
N ILE A 175 1.41 -17.13 5.04
CA ILE A 175 2.01 -18.09 4.10
C ILE A 175 1.12 -19.33 3.99
#